data_AF-A0AAJ6L478-F1
#
_entry.id   AF-A0AAJ6L478-F1
#
_cell.length_a   1.000
_cell.length_b   1.000
_cell.length_c   1.000
_cell.angle_alpha   90.00
_cell.angle_beta   90.00
_cell.angle_gamma   90.00
#
_symmetry.space_group_name_H-M   'P 1'
#
loop_
_entity.id
_entity.type
_entity.pdbx_description
1 polymer ?
#
loop_
_entity_poly.entity_id
_entity_poly.type
_entity_poly.pdbx_seq_one_letter_code
_entity_poly.pdbx_strand_id
1 'polypeptide(L)'
;MRIDINEPRAVEQFWEGMHDVAAAAARHQDEDLYRALVKIGRAALAQGVELVPAGGLFLACPVCDAVPGQRCINVPGEPLNGTVLHRQRVDVMEKAMKGEAPLPGPLA
;
A
#
# COMPACT_ATOMS: atom_id res chain seq x y z
N MET A 1 10.11 -7.17 -27.80
CA MET A 1 10.33 -5.72 -27.96
C MET A 1 10.65 -5.16 -26.58
N ARG A 2 11.84 -4.60 -26.38
CA ARG A 2 12.23 -3.96 -25.11
C ARG A 2 12.02 -2.46 -25.31
N ILE A 3 11.12 -1.86 -24.55
CA ILE A 3 10.89 -0.42 -24.57
C ILE A 3 11.74 0.15 -23.44
N ASP A 4 12.84 0.80 -23.78
CA ASP A 4 13.67 1.49 -22.79
C ASP A 4 13.11 2.89 -22.56
N ILE A 5 12.38 3.06 -21.46
CA ILE A 5 11.88 4.35 -20.98
C ILE A 5 12.85 4.85 -19.93
N ASN A 6 13.48 6.00 -20.18
CA ASN A 6 14.29 6.69 -19.18
C ASN A 6 13.42 7.70 -18.43
N GLU A 7 12.77 7.25 -17.35
CA GLU A 7 11.96 8.08 -16.46
C GLU A 7 12.71 8.26 -15.12
N PRO A 8 13.30 9.43 -14.85
CA PRO A 8 14.06 9.69 -13.63
C PRO A 8 13.27 9.48 -12.34
N ARG A 9 11.93 9.62 -12.38
CA ARG A 9 11.03 9.45 -11.24
C ARG A 9 10.24 8.14 -11.31
N ALA A 10 10.74 7.12 -12.01
CA ALA A 10 9.98 5.90 -12.31
C ALA A 10 9.45 5.20 -11.05
N VAL A 11 10.28 5.12 -10.00
CA VAL A 11 9.88 4.50 -8.72
C VAL A 11 8.78 5.32 -8.04
N GLU A 12 8.93 6.63 -7.99
CA GLU A 12 7.93 7.52 -7.38
C GLU A 12 6.60 7.46 -8.14
N GLN A 13 6.62 7.61 -9.46
CA GLN A 13 5.41 7.56 -10.30
C GLN A 13 4.72 6.19 -10.25
N PHE A 14 5.49 5.10 -10.17
CA PHE A 14 4.94 3.76 -9.98
C PHE A 14 4.13 3.67 -8.68
N TRP A 15 4.69 4.15 -7.57
CA TRP A 15 4.02 4.10 -6.28
C TRP A 15 2.89 5.12 -6.15
N GLU A 16 3.00 6.31 -6.75
CA GLU A 16 1.91 7.28 -6.90
C GLU A 16 0.72 6.65 -7.65
N GLY A 17 0.97 6.01 -8.79
CA GLY A 17 -0.07 5.33 -9.57
C GLY A 17 -0.71 4.16 -8.81
N MET A 18 0.09 3.37 -8.09
CA MET A 18 -0.43 2.33 -7.20
C MET A 18 -1.35 2.92 -6.11
N HIS A 19 -0.96 4.05 -5.53
CA HIS A 19 -1.77 4.74 -4.52
C HIS A 19 -3.10 5.25 -5.10
N ASP A 20 -3.08 5.83 -6.30
CA ASP A 20 -4.30 6.30 -6.96
C ASP A 20 -5.29 5.15 -7.24
N VAL A 21 -4.77 3.99 -7.66
CA VAL A 21 -5.57 2.76 -7.83
C VAL A 21 -6.11 2.27 -6.49
N ALA A 22 -5.31 2.27 -5.42
CA ALA A 22 -5.77 1.90 -4.08
C ALA A 22 -6.90 2.80 -3.60
N ALA A 23 -6.75 4.12 -3.80
CA ALA A 23 -7.77 5.09 -3.44
C ALA A 23 -9.04 4.90 -4.28
N ALA A 24 -8.93 4.54 -5.56
CA ALA A 24 -10.09 4.20 -6.40
C ALA A 24 -10.78 2.92 -5.90
N ALA A 25 -10.01 1.85 -5.61
CA ALA A 25 -10.53 0.61 -5.05
C ALA A 25 -11.28 0.84 -3.74
N ALA A 26 -10.77 1.73 -2.89
CA ALA A 26 -11.43 2.14 -1.65
C ALA A 26 -12.73 2.90 -1.89
N ARG A 27 -12.69 3.94 -2.74
CA ARG A 27 -13.87 4.75 -3.05
C ARG A 27 -15.01 3.93 -3.63
N HIS A 28 -14.69 2.90 -4.42
CA HIS A 28 -15.68 2.06 -5.09
C HIS A 28 -15.93 0.72 -4.38
N GLN A 29 -15.23 0.44 -3.28
CA GLN A 29 -15.27 -0.85 -2.58
C GLN A 29 -15.03 -2.05 -3.50
N ASP A 30 -14.10 -1.90 -4.45
CA ASP A 30 -13.83 -2.89 -5.50
C ASP A 30 -12.74 -3.88 -5.04
N GLU A 31 -13.17 -5.07 -4.61
CA GLU A 31 -12.28 -6.13 -4.15
C GLU A 31 -11.36 -6.70 -5.25
N ASP A 32 -11.82 -6.75 -6.49
CA ASP A 32 -11.03 -7.28 -7.59
C ASP A 32 -9.90 -6.31 -7.95
N LEU A 33 -10.17 -5.01 -7.89
CA LEU A 33 -9.15 -3.97 -8.04
C LEU A 33 -8.10 -4.04 -6.92
N TYR A 34 -8.51 -4.35 -5.69
CA TYR A 34 -7.58 -4.61 -4.60
C TYR A 34 -6.69 -5.82 -4.85
N ARG A 35 -7.27 -6.95 -5.27
CA ARG A 35 -6.49 -8.17 -5.59
C ARG A 35 -5.50 -7.91 -6.72
N ALA A 36 -5.91 -7.17 -7.75
CA ALA A 36 -5.04 -6.78 -8.86
C ALA A 36 -3.87 -5.90 -8.37
N LEU A 37 -4.14 -4.91 -7.53
CA LEU A 37 -3.12 -4.05 -6.95
C LEU A 37 -2.08 -4.86 -6.17
N VAL A 38 -2.53 -5.77 -5.31
CA VAL A 38 -1.62 -6.60 -4.50
C VAL A 38 -0.76 -7.52 -5.37
N LYS A 39 -1.35 -8.08 -6.44
CA LYS A 39 -0.62 -8.88 -7.44
C LYS A 39 0.47 -8.05 -8.13
N ILE A 40 0.16 -6.81 -8.52
CA ILE A 40 1.13 -5.89 -9.14
C ILE A 40 2.27 -5.55 -8.18
N GLY A 41 1.95 -5.18 -6.92
CA GLY A 41 2.94 -4.85 -5.91
C GLY A 41 3.92 -6.01 -5.64
N ARG A 42 3.39 -7.24 -5.50
CA ARG A 42 4.23 -8.44 -5.34
C ARG A 42 5.13 -8.70 -6.55
N ALA A 43 4.60 -8.57 -7.76
CA ALA A 43 5.38 -8.77 -8.98
C ALA A 43 6.47 -7.70 -9.16
N ALA A 44 6.21 -6.45 -8.76
CA ALA A 44 7.18 -5.37 -8.80
C ALA A 44 8.33 -5.63 -7.81
N LEU A 45 8.01 -6.01 -6.57
CA LEU A 45 9.01 -6.38 -5.56
C LEU A 45 9.87 -7.57 -5.99
N ALA A 46 9.26 -8.61 -6.57
CA ALA A 46 9.98 -9.76 -7.10
C ALA A 46 10.93 -9.41 -8.26
N GLN A 47 10.67 -8.31 -8.96
CA GLN A 47 11.54 -7.75 -10.01
C GLN A 47 12.60 -6.78 -9.46
N GLY A 48 12.65 -6.56 -8.14
CA GLY A 48 13.63 -5.70 -7.49
C GLY A 48 13.22 -4.23 -7.39
N VAL A 49 11.95 -3.89 -7.63
CA VAL A 49 11.44 -2.54 -7.35
C VAL A 49 11.48 -2.31 -5.83
N GLU A 50 12.08 -1.21 -5.41
CA GLU A 50 12.18 -0.86 -3.99
C GLU A 50 10.80 -0.54 -3.41
N LEU A 51 10.53 -1.04 -2.20
CA LEU A 51 9.33 -0.68 -1.44
C LEU A 51 9.52 0.73 -0.88
N VAL A 52 8.80 1.71 -1.43
CA VAL A 52 8.79 3.06 -0.85
C VAL A 52 7.96 3.02 0.45
N PRO A 53 8.34 3.76 1.51
CA PRO A 53 7.70 3.75 2.83
C PRO A 53 6.18 4.04 2.86
N ALA A 54 5.57 4.42 1.73
CA ALA A 54 4.12 4.50 1.55
C ALA A 54 3.40 3.13 1.48
N GLY A 55 4.14 2.01 1.56
CA GLY A 55 3.59 0.65 1.42
C GLY A 55 2.36 0.34 2.28
N GLY A 56 2.21 0.94 3.46
CA GLY A 56 1.07 0.68 4.36
C GLY A 56 -0.31 1.12 3.80
N LEU A 57 -0.36 1.94 2.75
CA LEU A 57 -1.62 2.45 2.19
C LEU A 57 -2.47 1.38 1.48
N PHE A 58 -1.95 0.18 1.22
CA PHE A 58 -2.71 -0.85 0.49
C PHE A 58 -3.59 -1.73 1.39
N LEU A 59 -3.57 -1.50 2.69
CA LEU A 59 -4.27 -2.33 3.68
C LEU A 59 -5.12 -1.48 4.60
N ALA A 60 -6.16 -2.06 5.21
CA ALA A 60 -6.84 -1.41 6.32
C ALA A 60 -5.88 -1.21 7.50
N CYS A 61 -6.03 -0.10 8.22
CA CYS A 61 -5.26 0.16 9.42
C CYS A 61 -5.84 -0.62 10.60
N PRO A 62 -5.07 -1.48 11.30
CA PRO A 62 -5.58 -2.21 12.47
C PRO A 62 -5.75 -1.34 13.72
N VAL A 63 -5.41 -0.04 13.63
CA VAL A 63 -5.44 0.90 14.76
C VAL A 63 -6.60 1.88 14.67
N CYS A 64 -6.92 2.36 13.46
CA CYS A 64 -7.94 3.39 13.25
C CYS A 64 -8.94 3.07 12.14
N ASP A 65 -8.93 1.83 11.65
CA ASP A 65 -9.83 1.32 10.60
C ASP A 65 -9.80 2.09 9.29
N ALA A 66 -8.78 2.95 9.11
CA ALA A 66 -8.55 3.65 7.85
C ALA A 66 -8.38 2.61 6.74
N VAL A 67 -9.30 2.61 5.78
CA VAL A 67 -9.29 1.65 4.67
C VAL A 67 -8.09 1.92 3.75
N PRO A 68 -7.73 0.99 2.85
CA PRO A 68 -6.66 1.25 1.90
C PRO A 68 -6.85 2.58 1.13
N GLY A 69 -5.77 3.23 0.73
CA GLY A 69 -5.76 4.55 0.10
C GLY A 69 -6.06 5.71 1.05
N GLN A 70 -6.59 5.48 2.25
CA GLN A 70 -6.78 6.52 3.26
C GLN A 70 -5.53 6.69 4.12
N ARG A 71 -5.20 7.94 4.44
CA ARG A 71 -4.25 8.25 5.52
C ARG A 71 -4.86 7.85 6.86
N CYS A 72 -4.01 7.50 7.82
CA CYS A 72 -4.47 7.23 9.17
C CYS A 72 -4.92 8.52 9.86
N ILE A 73 -5.75 8.38 10.89
CA ILE A 73 -6.17 9.47 11.78
C ILE A 73 -5.54 9.30 13.17
N ASN A 74 -5.41 10.39 13.93
CA ASN A 74 -4.99 10.28 15.33
C ASN A 74 -6.09 9.59 16.15
N VAL A 75 -5.72 8.59 16.94
CA VAL A 75 -6.60 7.95 17.93
C VAL A 75 -5.93 8.00 19.31
N PRO A 76 -6.71 8.04 20.42
CA PRO A 76 -6.15 8.03 21.76
C PRO A 76 -5.21 6.83 21.97
N GLY A 77 -4.01 7.09 22.51
CA GLY A 77 -2.99 6.06 22.77
C GLY A 77 -2.08 5.74 21.59
N GLU A 78 -2.46 6.07 20.35
CA GLU A 78 -1.68 5.83 19.14
C GLU A 78 -1.64 7.09 18.24
N PRO A 79 -0.97 8.18 18.67
CA PRO A 79 -0.82 9.38 17.87
C PRO A 79 0.15 9.17 16.70
N LEU A 80 -0.10 9.84 15.58
CA LEU A 80 0.72 9.72 14.37
C LEU A 80 2.09 10.40 14.49
N ASN A 81 2.28 11.33 15.44
CA ASN A 81 3.58 11.97 15.72
C ASN A 81 4.32 12.50 14.47
N GLY A 82 3.58 13.09 13.52
CA GLY A 82 4.13 13.65 12.29
C GLY A 82 4.25 12.67 11.12
N THR A 83 3.83 11.41 11.28
CA THR A 83 3.66 10.46 10.17
C THR A 83 2.26 10.55 9.56
N VAL A 84 2.07 9.92 8.39
CA VAL A 84 0.76 9.81 7.72
C VAL A 84 0.09 8.44 7.92
N LEU A 85 0.82 7.48 8.49
CA LEU A 85 0.37 6.11 8.75
C LEU A 85 0.78 5.66 10.15
N HIS A 86 -0.08 4.87 10.79
CA HIS A 86 0.30 4.12 11.99
C HIS A 86 1.36 3.08 11.65
N ARG A 87 2.37 2.95 12.53
CA ARG A 87 3.49 2.01 12.34
C ARG A 87 3.02 0.57 12.15
N GLN A 88 2.01 0.17 12.91
CA GLN A 88 1.37 -1.15 12.86
C GLN A 88 0.86 -1.47 11.45
N ARG A 89 0.31 -0.49 10.74
CA ARG A 89 -0.17 -0.65 9.36
C ARG A 89 0.98 -0.89 8.38
N VAL A 90 2.10 -0.18 8.56
CA VAL A 90 3.32 -0.37 7.77
C VAL A 90 3.93 -1.75 8.05
N ASP A 91 4.05 -2.13 9.32
CA ASP A 91 4.63 -3.40 9.75
C ASP A 91 3.85 -4.62 9.20
N VAL A 92 2.50 -4.54 9.21
CA VAL A 92 1.65 -5.60 8.64
C VAL A 92 1.89 -5.72 7.13
N MET A 93 1.99 -4.60 6.43
CA MET A 93 2.27 -4.60 5.00
C MET A 93 3.63 -5.24 4.68
N GLU A 94 4.68 -4.82 5.39
CA GLU A 94 6.02 -5.34 5.17
C GLU A 94 6.07 -6.86 5.35
N LYS A 95 5.45 -7.37 6.42
CA LYS A 95 5.35 -8.82 6.67
C LYS A 95 4.58 -9.53 5.56
N ALA A 96 3.44 -8.98 5.12
CA ALA A 96 2.63 -9.60 4.07
C ALA A 96 3.32 -9.61 2.69
N MET A 97 4.13 -8.58 2.41
CA MET A 97 4.93 -8.49 1.19
C MET A 97 6.15 -9.41 1.21
N LYS A 98 6.78 -9.60 2.38
CA LYS A 98 7.83 -10.60 2.59
C LYS A 98 7.30 -12.05 2.61
N GLY A 99 5.98 -12.23 2.62
CA GLY A 99 5.34 -13.54 2.73
C GLY A 99 5.37 -14.13 4.14
N GLU A 100 5.74 -13.34 5.15
CA GLU A 100 5.79 -13.72 6.56
C GLU A 100 4.40 -13.75 7.22
N ALA A 101 3.42 -13.09 6.59
CA ALA A 101 2.02 -13.05 7.00
C ALA A 101 1.09 -13.15 5.77
N PRO A 102 -0.15 -13.63 5.92
CA PRO A 102 -1.14 -13.49 4.88
C PRO A 102 -1.42 -12.00 4.60
N LEU A 103 -1.79 -11.67 3.37
CA LEU A 103 -2.29 -10.35 3.05
C LEU A 103 -3.62 -10.14 3.78
N PRO A 104 -3.76 -9.06 4.56
CA PRO A 104 -5.06 -8.71 5.13
C PRO A 104 -6.07 -8.48 4.01
N GLY A 105 -7.32 -8.88 4.25
CA GLY A 105 -8.42 -8.51 3.38
C GLY A 105 -8.63 -6.99 3.38
N PRO A 106 -9.25 -6.43 2.32
CA PRO A 106 -9.48 -4.99 2.20
C PRO A 106 -10.41 -4.41 3.29
N LEU A 107 -11.21 -5.27 3.96
CA LEU A 107 -12.25 -4.92 4.94
C LEU A 107 -12.29 -5.95 6.10
N ALA A 108 -11.13 -6.41 6.57
CA ALA A 108 -11.07 -7.34 7.71
C ALA A 108 -11.50 -6.67 9.02
#